data_AF-A0AA41SJ93-F1
#
_entry.id   AF-A0AA41SJ93-F1
#
_cell.length_a   1.000
_cell.length_b   1.000
_cell.length_c   1.000
_cell.angle_alpha   90.00
_cell.angle_beta   90.00
_cell.angle_gamma   90.00
#
_symmetry.space_group_name_H-M   'P 1'
#
loop_
_entity.id
_entity.type
_entity.pdbx_description
1 polymer ?
#
loop_
_entity_poly.entity_id
_entity_poly.type
_entity_poly.pdbx_seq_one_letter_code
_entity_poly.pdbx_strand_id
1 'polypeptide(L)'
;MGSREKNQKPLLDFLSKSDDSWYTIRPLVLDSYKETLIVKYWDFAEDFDECFFVHSLKTLEELEDFKKRFRPACVQLQDKECKDVQTMMNVCCSFIQGDEEEVKFYNGVIDSISRKPHAREGRRQICECSFVVAWLHGPMAGTKESMGIERICKLKSGTPLVVDRKLADFVSMVEAQLKLPSNDSDYSEEDVE
;
A
#
# COMPACT_ATOMS: atom_id res chain seq x y z
N MET A 1 -14.74 24.00 -6.83
CA MET A 1 -13.92 22.83 -7.22
C MET A 1 -12.58 22.96 -6.52
N GLY A 2 -12.34 22.07 -5.54
CA GLY A 2 -11.36 22.23 -4.46
C GLY A 2 -9.93 22.45 -4.94
N SER A 3 -9.32 23.49 -4.39
CA SER A 3 -7.97 23.93 -4.74
C SER A 3 -6.95 23.37 -3.73
N ARG A 4 -5.83 22.89 -4.28
CA ARG A 4 -4.49 22.86 -3.65
C ARG A 4 -4.29 22.01 -2.38
N GLU A 5 -4.28 20.68 -2.55
CA GLU A 5 -3.44 19.78 -1.70
C GLU A 5 -2.34 19.06 -2.50
N LYS A 6 -2.12 19.42 -3.78
CA LYS A 6 -1.14 18.76 -4.68
C LYS A 6 0.35 19.00 -4.34
N ASN A 7 0.67 19.64 -3.22
CA ASN A 7 2.06 19.96 -2.82
C ASN A 7 2.62 19.07 -1.72
N GLN A 8 1.83 18.13 -1.19
CA GLN A 8 2.34 17.17 -0.23
C GLN A 8 2.85 15.94 -0.97
N LYS A 9 4.13 15.61 -0.77
CA LYS A 9 4.68 14.35 -1.30
C LYS A 9 3.95 13.20 -0.62
N PRO A 10 3.39 12.24 -1.38
CA PRO A 10 2.77 11.08 -0.77
C PRO A 10 3.80 10.29 0.03
N LEU A 11 3.42 9.93 1.25
CA LEU A 11 4.30 9.24 2.20
C LEU A 11 4.07 7.73 2.17
N LEU A 12 2.82 7.29 2.05
CA LEU A 12 2.43 5.90 2.14
C LEU A 12 1.57 5.46 0.95
N ASP A 13 1.73 4.19 0.57
CA ASP A 13 0.69 3.45 -0.12
C ASP A 13 -0.03 2.54 0.88
N PHE A 14 -1.29 2.24 0.56
CA PHE A 14 -2.15 1.38 1.35
C PHE A 14 -2.78 0.29 0.48
N LEU A 15 -2.81 -0.95 0.99
CA LEU A 15 -3.42 -2.09 0.35
C LEU A 15 -4.91 -2.15 0.70
N SER A 16 -5.77 -1.88 -0.28
CA SER A 16 -7.22 -1.89 -0.12
C SER A 16 -7.74 -3.29 0.20
N LYS A 17 -8.77 -3.35 1.05
CA LYS A 17 -9.46 -4.59 1.43
C LYS A 17 -10.44 -5.05 0.36
N SER A 18 -10.96 -4.12 -0.44
CA SER A 18 -12.04 -4.40 -1.38
C SER A 18 -11.57 -5.11 -2.64
N ASP A 19 -10.36 -4.81 -3.10
CA ASP A 19 -9.86 -5.26 -4.40
C ASP A 19 -8.37 -5.62 -4.42
N ASP A 20 -7.74 -5.72 -3.24
CA ASP A 20 -6.34 -6.13 -3.08
C ASP A 20 -5.36 -5.26 -3.89
N SER A 21 -5.75 -4.02 -4.21
CA SER A 21 -4.93 -3.06 -4.95
C SER A 21 -4.21 -2.08 -4.02
N TRP A 22 -3.03 -1.65 -4.42
CA TRP A 22 -2.28 -0.60 -3.74
C TRP A 22 -2.70 0.78 -4.21
N TYR A 23 -2.99 1.66 -3.26
CA TYR A 23 -3.31 3.06 -3.53
C TYR A 23 -2.35 3.96 -2.79
N THR A 24 -1.85 4.98 -3.48
CA THR A 24 -1.23 6.11 -2.80
C THR A 24 -2.31 6.89 -2.06
N ILE A 25 -2.14 7.06 -0.75
CA ILE A 25 -3.17 7.68 0.11
C ILE A 25 -2.84 9.13 0.45
N ARG A 26 -3.86 9.88 0.88
CA ARG A 26 -3.68 11.17 1.54
C ARG A 26 -2.97 10.97 2.89
N PRO A 27 -2.40 12.02 3.50
CA PRO A 27 -1.87 11.93 4.85
C PRO A 27 -2.90 11.32 5.80
N LEU A 28 -2.47 10.38 6.63
CA LEU A 28 -3.35 9.71 7.59
C LEU A 28 -4.00 10.73 8.52
N VAL A 29 -5.23 10.44 8.95
CA VAL A 29 -5.91 11.22 9.98
C VAL A 29 -6.04 10.34 11.21
N LEU A 30 -5.50 10.80 12.34
CA LEU A 30 -5.63 10.12 13.63
C LEU A 30 -6.51 10.99 14.52
N ASP A 31 -7.70 10.50 14.83
CA ASP A 31 -8.57 11.07 15.85
C ASP A 31 -8.24 10.39 17.18
N SER A 32 -7.41 11.04 17.99
CA SER A 32 -7.00 10.49 19.30
C SER A 32 -8.14 10.44 20.32
N TYR A 33 -9.21 11.23 20.15
CA TYR A 33 -10.34 11.20 21.08
C TYR A 33 -11.26 10.00 20.78
N LYS A 34 -11.48 9.73 19.50
CA LYS A 34 -12.25 8.54 19.05
C LYS A 34 -11.39 7.29 18.89
N GLU A 35 -10.09 7.38 19.18
CA GLU A 35 -9.11 6.30 19.01
C GLU A 35 -9.21 5.65 17.62
N THR A 36 -9.34 6.49 16.58
CA THR A 36 -9.61 6.05 15.20
C THR A 36 -8.54 6.57 14.24
N LEU A 37 -7.95 5.66 13.44
CA LEU A 37 -7.14 6.00 12.28
C LEU A 37 -7.99 5.94 11.02
N ILE A 38 -7.96 6.99 10.21
CA ILE A 38 -8.73 7.11 8.97
C ILE A 38 -7.76 7.17 7.80
N VAL A 39 -7.95 6.26 6.85
CA VAL A 39 -7.25 6.19 5.58
C VAL A 39 -8.14 6.85 4.52
N LYS A 40 -7.63 7.92 3.89
CA LYS A 40 -8.32 8.64 2.82
C LYS A 40 -7.58 8.48 1.50
N TYR A 41 -8.32 8.28 0.42
CA TYR A 41 -7.75 8.15 -0.92
C TYR A 41 -7.75 9.50 -1.67
N TRP A 42 -6.80 9.72 -2.58
CA TRP A 42 -6.66 11.02 -3.25
C TRP A 42 -7.85 11.37 -4.15
N ASP A 43 -8.33 10.42 -4.93
CA ASP A 43 -9.31 10.66 -6.01
C ASP A 43 -10.69 10.08 -5.72
N PHE A 44 -10.93 9.62 -4.49
CA PHE A 44 -12.20 9.03 -4.07
C PHE A 44 -12.94 9.93 -3.08
N ALA A 45 -14.26 9.77 -3.03
CA ALA A 45 -15.12 10.41 -2.06
C ALA A 45 -14.93 9.82 -0.65
N GLU A 46 -15.40 10.53 0.37
CA GLU A 46 -15.25 10.11 1.77
C GLU A 46 -15.98 8.80 2.09
N ASP A 47 -16.97 8.40 1.29
CA ASP A 47 -17.65 7.10 1.41
C ASP A 47 -16.71 5.90 1.20
N PHE A 48 -15.54 6.14 0.60
CA PHE A 48 -14.49 5.14 0.42
C PHE A 48 -13.42 5.18 1.53
N ASP A 49 -13.49 6.11 2.49
CA ASP A 49 -12.51 6.19 3.58
C ASP A 49 -12.55 4.93 4.45
N GLU A 50 -11.39 4.32 4.73
CA GLU A 50 -11.29 3.17 5.63
C GLU A 50 -10.97 3.63 7.06
N CYS A 51 -11.86 3.32 8.02
CA CYS A 51 -11.71 3.66 9.42
C CYS A 51 -11.28 2.44 10.25
N PHE A 52 -10.25 2.62 11.08
CA PHE A 52 -9.72 1.60 11.99
C PHE A 52 -9.79 2.10 13.42
N PHE A 53 -10.49 1.36 14.27
CA PHE A 53 -10.61 1.67 15.68
C PHE A 53 -9.57 0.89 16.46
N VAL A 54 -8.98 1.49 17.48
CA VAL A 54 -8.01 0.80 18.36
C VAL A 54 -8.61 -0.53 18.84
N HIS A 55 -9.84 -0.49 19.37
CA HIS A 55 -10.57 -1.65 19.88
C HIS A 55 -10.99 -2.70 18.83
N SER A 56 -10.84 -2.42 17.53
CA SER A 56 -11.19 -3.37 16.47
C SER A 56 -10.12 -4.43 16.21
N LEU A 57 -8.89 -4.18 16.64
CA LEU A 57 -7.75 -5.10 16.54
C LEU A 57 -7.55 -5.79 17.89
N LYS A 58 -7.92 -7.07 17.96
CA LYS A 58 -8.02 -7.85 19.20
C LYS A 58 -6.83 -8.77 19.44
N THR A 59 -6.02 -9.01 18.42
CA THR A 59 -4.87 -9.91 18.52
C THR A 59 -3.61 -9.27 17.95
N LEU A 60 -2.45 -9.79 18.37
CA LEU A 60 -1.16 -9.38 17.80
C LEU A 60 -1.09 -9.72 16.30
N GLU A 61 -1.67 -10.85 15.89
CA GLU A 61 -1.73 -11.26 14.49
C GLU A 61 -2.53 -10.28 13.63
N GLU A 62 -3.71 -9.86 14.09
CA GLU A 62 -4.51 -8.83 13.41
C GLU A 62 -3.77 -7.50 13.28
N LEU A 63 -3.00 -7.12 14.32
CA LEU A 63 -2.16 -5.92 14.27
C LEU A 63 -1.00 -6.06 13.28
N GLU A 64 -0.34 -7.22 13.20
CA GLU A 64 0.69 -7.47 12.20
C GLU A 64 0.13 -7.41 10.78
N ASP A 65 -1.03 -8.02 10.54
CA ASP A 65 -1.69 -7.98 9.23
C ASP A 65 -2.15 -6.58 8.85
N PHE A 66 -2.66 -5.81 9.82
CA PHE A 66 -2.95 -4.40 9.63
C PHE A 66 -1.70 -3.62 9.20
N LYS A 67 -0.55 -3.81 9.86
CA LYS A 67 0.70 -3.14 9.51
C LYS A 67 1.18 -3.48 8.09
N LYS A 68 1.01 -4.72 7.65
CA LYS A 68 1.39 -5.18 6.29
C LYS A 68 0.59 -4.47 5.18
N ARG A 69 -0.56 -3.86 5.50
CA ARG A 69 -1.35 -3.08 4.53
C ARG A 69 -0.76 -1.70 4.25
N PHE A 70 0.26 -1.26 4.98
CA PHE A 70 0.94 0.00 4.72
C PHE A 70 2.35 -0.23 4.20
N ARG A 71 2.80 0.63 3.30
CA ARG A 71 4.20 0.71 2.89
C ARG A 71 4.59 2.13 2.53
N PRO A 72 5.88 2.47 2.54
CA PRO A 72 6.34 3.74 1.97
C PRO A 72 5.89 3.87 0.50
N ALA A 73 5.37 5.03 0.12
CA ALA A 73 4.81 5.25 -1.21
C ALA A 73 5.82 4.92 -2.32
N CYS A 74 5.39 4.10 -3.27
CA CYS A 74 6.23 3.70 -4.39
C CYS A 74 6.57 4.88 -5.30
N VAL A 75 7.60 4.69 -6.11
CA VAL A 75 8.02 5.70 -7.10
C VAL A 75 8.13 5.02 -8.44
N GLN A 76 7.54 5.62 -9.46
CA GLN A 76 7.68 5.14 -10.83
C GLN A 76 9.17 5.10 -11.22
N LEU A 77 9.60 3.96 -11.76
CA LEU A 77 10.94 3.85 -12.33
C LEU A 77 11.05 4.77 -13.54
N GLN A 78 12.13 5.55 -13.58
CA GLN A 78 12.42 6.41 -14.73
C GLN A 78 13.28 5.67 -15.75
N ASP A 79 13.23 6.06 -17.01
CA ASP A 79 13.93 5.41 -18.13
C ASP A 79 15.42 5.20 -17.88
N LYS A 80 16.08 6.17 -17.23
CA LYS A 80 17.50 6.10 -16.86
C LYS A 80 17.82 5.10 -15.75
N GLU A 81 16.82 4.72 -14.97
CA GLU A 81 16.90 3.78 -13.85
C GLU A 81 16.65 2.33 -14.31
N CYS A 82 16.31 2.11 -15.59
CA CYS A 82 16.06 0.75 -16.10
C CYS A 82 17.20 -0.21 -15.79
N LYS A 83 18.46 0.27 -15.85
CA LYS A 83 19.68 -0.50 -15.63
C LYS A 83 19.79 -1.03 -14.20
N ASP A 84 19.10 -0.40 -13.25
CA ASP A 84 19.09 -0.77 -11.85
C ASP A 84 18.05 -1.88 -11.56
N VAL A 85 17.16 -2.17 -12.52
CA VAL A 85 16.19 -3.27 -12.44
C VAL A 85 16.91 -4.61 -12.66
N GLN A 86 16.65 -5.57 -11.79
CA GLN A 86 17.26 -6.89 -11.81
C GLN A 86 16.20 -7.98 -11.70
N THR A 87 16.51 -9.18 -12.22
CA THR A 87 15.69 -10.37 -11.99
C THR A 87 15.55 -10.63 -10.49
N MET A 88 14.41 -11.18 -10.06
CA MET A 88 14.00 -11.38 -8.67
C MET A 88 13.74 -10.08 -7.88
N MET A 89 13.79 -8.90 -8.51
CA MET A 89 13.43 -7.65 -7.85
C MET A 89 11.91 -7.56 -7.64
N ASN A 90 11.48 -7.30 -6.41
CA ASN A 90 10.09 -6.99 -6.10
C ASN A 90 9.74 -5.58 -6.60
N VAL A 91 8.61 -5.48 -7.29
CA VAL A 91 8.11 -4.25 -7.89
C VAL A 91 6.62 -4.11 -7.65
N CYS A 92 6.11 -2.90 -7.80
CA CYS A 92 4.68 -2.64 -7.90
C CYS A 92 4.37 -2.20 -9.32
N CYS A 93 3.45 -2.88 -9.99
CA CYS A 93 3.16 -2.64 -11.40
C CYS A 93 1.72 -2.19 -11.60
N SER A 94 1.52 -1.31 -12.56
CA SER A 94 0.19 -0.92 -12.98
C SER A 94 -0.46 -2.00 -13.85
N PHE A 95 -1.74 -2.22 -13.61
CA PHE A 95 -2.61 -3.10 -14.36
C PHE A 95 -3.84 -2.30 -14.77
N ILE A 96 -4.14 -2.29 -16.06
CA ILE A 96 -5.32 -1.63 -16.60
C ILE A 96 -6.45 -2.65 -16.53
N GLN A 97 -7.47 -2.35 -15.73
CA GLN A 97 -8.59 -3.25 -15.49
C GLN A 97 -9.86 -2.76 -16.19
N GLY A 98 -10.47 -3.65 -16.97
CA GLY A 98 -11.77 -3.40 -17.61
C GLY A 98 -11.71 -2.38 -18.75
N ASP A 99 -12.90 -2.05 -19.26
CA ASP A 99 -13.08 -1.15 -20.41
C ASP A 99 -12.96 0.34 -20.04
N GLU A 100 -13.04 0.67 -18.75
CA GLU A 100 -12.96 2.05 -18.23
C GLU A 100 -11.52 2.54 -18.02
N GLU A 101 -10.53 1.74 -18.43
CA GLU A 101 -9.10 2.03 -18.30
C GLU A 101 -8.66 2.34 -16.85
N GLU A 102 -9.34 1.77 -15.85
CA GLU A 102 -8.98 1.96 -14.46
C GLU A 102 -7.58 1.38 -14.19
N VAL A 103 -6.66 2.26 -13.77
CA VAL A 103 -5.29 1.88 -13.47
C VAL A 103 -5.19 1.46 -12.01
N LYS A 104 -5.01 0.16 -11.78
CA LYS A 104 -4.76 -0.43 -10.45
C LYS A 104 -3.32 -0.85 -10.30
N PHE A 105 -2.87 -1.03 -9.08
CA PHE A 105 -1.47 -1.35 -8.79
C PHE A 105 -1.36 -2.60 -7.93
N TYR A 106 -0.58 -3.57 -8.40
CA TYR A 106 -0.34 -4.85 -7.71
C TYR A 106 1.15 -5.13 -7.62
N ASN A 107 1.55 -6.05 -6.74
CA ASN A 107 2.95 -6.44 -6.64
C ASN A 107 3.27 -7.56 -7.62
N GLY A 108 4.49 -7.52 -8.11
CA GLY A 108 5.08 -8.57 -8.91
C GLY A 108 6.56 -8.70 -8.61
N VAL A 109 7.17 -9.70 -9.23
CA VAL A 109 8.62 -9.90 -9.24
C VAL A 109 9.11 -9.91 -10.67
N ILE A 110 10.26 -9.27 -10.93
CA ILE A 110 10.88 -9.29 -12.24
C ILE A 110 11.40 -10.70 -12.53
N ASP A 111 10.79 -11.37 -13.51
CA ASP A 111 11.14 -12.73 -13.91
C ASP A 111 12.25 -12.75 -14.96
N SER A 112 12.17 -11.87 -15.96
CA SER A 112 13.23 -11.72 -16.97
C SER A 112 13.24 -10.32 -17.57
N ILE A 113 14.36 -9.94 -18.18
CA ILE A 113 14.58 -8.60 -18.72
C ILE A 113 15.14 -8.70 -20.14
N SER A 114 14.46 -8.07 -21.08
CA SER A 114 14.94 -7.87 -22.45
C SER A 114 15.50 -6.46 -22.59
N ARG A 115 16.83 -6.37 -22.56
CA ARG A 115 17.56 -5.09 -22.68
C ARG A 115 17.64 -4.66 -24.14
N LYS A 116 17.25 -3.41 -24.43
CA LYS A 116 17.38 -2.81 -25.75
C LYS A 116 18.19 -1.51 -25.70
N PRO A 117 18.85 -1.13 -26.81
CA PRO A 117 19.38 0.22 -26.96
C PRO A 117 18.26 1.24 -26.72
N HIS A 118 18.56 2.31 -25.99
CA HIS A 118 17.59 3.35 -25.72
C HIS A 118 17.44 4.27 -26.92
N ALA A 119 16.22 4.63 -27.26
CA ALA A 119 15.95 5.70 -28.20
C ALA A 119 16.27 7.07 -27.58
N ARG A 120 16.47 8.07 -28.44
CA ARG A 120 16.64 9.47 -28.02
C ARG A 120 15.63 10.32 -28.77
N GLU A 121 14.83 11.06 -28.01
CA GLU A 121 13.94 12.08 -28.55
C GLU A 121 14.38 13.44 -27.99
N GLY A 122 15.09 14.20 -28.81
CA GLY A 122 15.76 15.43 -28.40
C GLY A 122 16.75 15.19 -27.24
N ARG A 123 16.43 15.71 -26.05
CA ARG A 123 17.24 15.53 -24.83
C ARG A 123 16.75 14.39 -23.93
N ARG A 124 15.62 13.77 -24.25
CA ARG A 124 15.05 12.67 -23.45
C ARG A 124 15.58 11.33 -23.96
N GLN A 125 15.95 10.48 -23.01
CA GLN A 125 16.26 9.08 -23.29
C GLN A 125 14.98 8.30 -23.07
N ILE A 126 14.60 7.49 -24.06
CA ILE A 126 13.40 6.64 -24.00
C ILE A 126 13.84 5.20 -23.77
N CYS A 127 13.33 4.57 -22.72
CA CYS A 127 13.59 3.17 -22.42
C CYS A 127 12.76 2.26 -23.32
N GLU A 128 13.42 1.44 -24.13
CA GLU A 128 12.77 0.41 -24.96
C GLU A 128 12.95 -1.02 -24.39
N CYS A 129 13.49 -1.14 -23.18
CA CYS A 129 13.58 -2.43 -22.51
C CYS A 129 12.19 -2.97 -22.19
N SER A 130 12.04 -4.30 -22.25
CA SER A 130 10.85 -5.02 -21.79
C SER A 130 11.19 -5.82 -20.55
N PHE A 131 10.25 -5.87 -19.61
CA PHE A 131 10.37 -6.56 -18.34
C PHE A 131 9.23 -7.56 -18.24
N VAL A 132 9.55 -8.84 -18.04
CA VAL A 132 8.55 -9.85 -17.71
C VAL A 132 8.36 -9.83 -16.20
N VAL A 133 7.13 -9.56 -15.76
CA VAL A 133 6.74 -9.54 -14.36
C VAL A 133 5.91 -10.76 -14.06
N ALA A 134 6.27 -11.52 -13.04
CA ALA A 134 5.41 -12.55 -12.45
C ALA A 134 4.58 -11.90 -11.33
N TRP A 135 3.26 -11.91 -11.47
CA TRP A 135 2.34 -11.26 -10.54
C TRP A 135 2.23 -12.05 -9.23
N LEU A 136 2.38 -11.36 -8.10
CA LEU A 136 2.35 -11.96 -6.76
C LEU A 136 0.95 -11.98 -6.13
N HIS A 137 0.11 -11.00 -6.48
CA HIS A 137 -1.28 -10.92 -6.00
C HIS A 137 -2.15 -10.17 -7.04
N GLY A 138 -3.42 -9.96 -6.70
CA GLY A 138 -4.41 -9.37 -7.61
C GLY A 138 -4.92 -10.33 -8.68
N PRO A 139 -5.69 -9.83 -9.67
CA PRO A 139 -6.39 -10.64 -10.67
C PRO A 139 -5.48 -11.52 -11.54
N MET A 140 -4.21 -11.14 -11.67
CA MET A 140 -3.22 -11.82 -12.51
C MET A 140 -2.27 -12.72 -11.72
N ALA A 141 -2.50 -12.92 -10.42
CA ALA A 141 -1.61 -13.69 -9.54
C ALA A 141 -1.21 -15.05 -10.13
N GLY A 142 0.09 -15.36 -10.07
CA GLY A 142 0.65 -16.61 -10.62
C GLY A 142 0.88 -16.61 -12.13
N THR A 143 0.46 -15.57 -12.85
CA THR A 143 0.73 -15.40 -14.29
C THR A 143 1.93 -14.49 -14.52
N LYS A 144 2.36 -14.40 -15.79
CA LYS A 144 3.45 -13.53 -16.23
C LYS A 144 2.99 -12.58 -17.34
N GLU A 145 3.46 -11.35 -17.32
CA GLU A 145 3.18 -10.34 -18.34
C GLU A 145 4.45 -9.57 -18.72
N SER A 146 4.63 -9.29 -20.01
CA SER A 146 5.68 -8.39 -20.49
C SER A 146 5.17 -6.95 -20.53
N MET A 147 5.90 -6.01 -19.92
CA MET A 147 5.55 -4.59 -19.89
C MET A 147 6.78 -3.68 -20.03
N GLY A 148 6.53 -2.40 -20.32
CA GLY A 148 7.54 -1.34 -20.33
C GLY A 148 7.82 -0.79 -18.93
N ILE A 149 8.86 0.03 -18.81
CA ILE A 149 9.30 0.59 -17.52
C ILE A 149 8.28 1.56 -16.92
N GLU A 150 7.49 2.24 -17.76
CA GLU A 150 6.48 3.22 -17.38
C GLU A 150 5.38 2.63 -16.49
N ARG A 151 5.16 1.31 -16.58
CA ARG A 151 4.21 0.56 -15.77
C ARG A 151 4.78 0.03 -14.46
N ILE A 152 6.07 0.26 -14.18
CA ILE A 152 6.77 -0.33 -13.05
C ILE A 152 7.19 0.74 -12.04
N CYS A 153 6.79 0.55 -10.80
CA CYS A 153 7.20 1.34 -9.66
C CYS A 153 8.15 0.55 -8.77
N LYS A 154 9.22 1.21 -8.30
CA LYS A 154 10.13 0.63 -7.30
C LYS A 154 9.51 0.71 -5.91
N LEU A 155 9.59 -0.40 -5.20
CA LEU A 155 9.30 -0.44 -3.77
C LEU A 155 10.39 0.33 -3.02
N LYS A 156 9.98 1.22 -2.11
CA LYS A 156 10.92 1.90 -1.23
C LYS A 156 11.20 1.05 0.00
N SER A 157 12.47 0.91 0.35
CA SER A 157 12.87 0.34 1.63
C SER A 157 12.48 1.26 2.78
N GLY A 158 12.18 0.69 3.93
CA GLY A 158 11.81 1.42 5.14
C GLY A 158 10.54 0.86 5.77
N THR A 159 10.37 1.12 7.06
CA THR A 159 9.14 0.75 7.77
C THR A 159 8.12 1.89 7.67
N PRO A 160 6.84 1.60 7.36
CA PRO A 160 5.80 2.63 7.29
C PRO A 160 5.62 3.37 8.62
N LEU A 161 5.95 2.73 9.76
CA LEU A 161 5.87 3.34 11.09
C LEU A 161 6.90 4.47 11.31
N VAL A 162 8.06 4.40 10.64
CA VAL A 162 9.06 5.49 10.71
C VAL A 162 8.69 6.61 9.72
N VAL A 163 8.00 6.26 8.64
CA VAL A 163 7.60 7.21 7.59
C VAL A 163 6.43 8.08 8.03
N ASP A 164 5.46 7.53 8.77
CA ASP A 164 4.29 8.27 9.25
C ASP A 164 4.10 8.11 10.77
N ARG A 165 4.13 9.25 11.47
CA ARG A 165 4.03 9.30 12.92
C ARG A 165 2.64 8.91 13.43
N LYS A 166 1.57 9.24 12.70
CA LYS A 166 0.19 8.94 13.10
C LYS A 166 -0.07 7.45 13.05
N LEU A 167 0.50 6.76 12.05
CA LEU A 167 0.46 5.30 12.01
C LEU A 167 1.19 4.69 13.21
N ALA A 168 2.37 5.20 13.56
CA ALA A 168 3.12 4.71 14.72
C ALA A 168 2.38 4.95 16.04
N ASP A 169 1.78 6.13 16.22
CA ASP A 169 0.99 6.44 17.41
C ASP A 169 -0.25 5.53 17.50
N PHE A 170 -0.95 5.27 16.38
CA PHE A 170 -2.07 4.33 16.34
C PHE A 170 -1.66 2.90 16.72
N VAL A 171 -0.59 2.37 16.13
CA VAL A 171 -0.05 1.04 16.47
C VAL A 171 0.30 0.97 17.96
N SER A 172 0.90 2.02 18.51
CA SER A 172 1.25 2.07 19.94
C SER A 172 0.01 2.03 20.85
N MET A 173 -1.09 2.68 20.44
CA MET A 173 -2.36 2.62 21.17
C MET A 173 -2.96 1.21 21.17
N VAL A 174 -2.95 0.53 20.00
CA VAL A 174 -3.41 -0.86 19.91
C VAL A 174 -2.55 -1.80 20.75
N GLU A 175 -1.22 -1.67 20.69
CA GLU A 175 -0.31 -2.48 21.50
C GLU A 175 -0.52 -2.27 23.00
N ALA A 176 -0.86 -1.05 23.44
CA ALA A 176 -1.19 -0.77 24.83
C ALA A 176 -2.50 -1.44 25.24
N GLN A 177 -3.54 -1.38 24.39
CA GLN A 177 -4.82 -2.03 24.62
C GLN A 177 -4.67 -3.55 24.73
N LEU A 178 -3.90 -4.19 23.84
CA LEU A 178 -3.68 -5.64 23.85
C LEU A 178 -2.96 -6.16 25.11
N LYS A 179 -2.28 -5.27 25.85
CA LYS A 179 -1.59 -5.60 27.11
C LYS A 179 -2.50 -5.44 28.33
N LEU A 180 -3.67 -4.84 28.20
CA LEU A 180 -4.61 -4.71 29.31
C LEU A 180 -5.24 -6.09 29.60
N PRO A 181 -5.31 -6.51 30.87
CA PRO A 181 -5.98 -7.76 31.22
C PRO A 181 -7.47 -7.68 30.84
N SER A 182 -7.98 -8.71 30.18
CA SER A 182 -9.40 -8.86 29.89
C SER A 182 -10.17 -8.98 31.21
N ASN A 183 -10.96 -7.96 31.56
CA ASN A 183 -11.95 -8.07 32.64
C ASN A 183 -13.11 -8.94 32.14
N ASP A 184 -12.89 -10.25 32.04
CA ASP A 184 -13.98 -11.22 32.09
C ASP A 184 -14.28 -11.46 33.57
N SER A 185 -15.08 -10.58 34.16
CA SER A 185 -15.73 -10.86 35.44
C SER A 185 -16.87 -11.84 35.19
N ASP A 186 -16.57 -13.11 35.38
CA ASP A 186 -17.51 -14.20 35.54
C ASP A 186 -18.39 -13.91 36.78
N TYR A 187 -19.59 -13.37 36.56
CA TYR A 187 -20.64 -13.35 37.57
C TYR A 187 -21.43 -14.65 37.41
N SER A 188 -20.96 -15.71 38.08
CA SER A 188 -21.82 -16.83 38.45
C SER A 188 -22.79 -16.33 39.52
N GLU A 189 -24.06 -16.15 39.16
CA GLU A 189 -25.15 -16.04 40.13
C GLU A 189 -25.20 -17.34 40.94
N GLU A 190 -24.89 -17.25 42.23
CA GLU A 190 -25.10 -18.33 43.18
C GLU A 190 -26.60 -18.57 43.37
N ASP A 191 -26.99 -19.84 43.28
CA ASP A 191 -28.32 -20.37 43.51
C ASP A 191 -28.92 -19.89 44.85
N VAL A 192 -30.14 -19.36 44.79
CA VAL A 192 -31.00 -19.15 45.97
C VAL A 192 -31.98 -20.33 46.04
N GLU A 193 -31.73 -21.23 46.99
CA GLU A 193 -32.73 -22.20 47.50
C GLU A 193 -33.83 -21.50 48.31
#